data_AF-A0A8B6Y732-F1
#
_entry.id   AF-A0A8B6Y732-F1
#
_cell.length_a   1.000
_cell.length_b   1.000
_cell.length_c   1.000
_cell.angle_alpha   90.00
_cell.angle_beta   90.00
_cell.angle_gamma   90.00
#
_symmetry.space_group_name_H-M   'P 1'
#
loop_
_entity.id
_entity.type
_entity.pdbx_description
1 polymer ?
#
loop_
_entity_poly.entity_id
_entity_poly.type
_entity_poly.pdbx_seq_one_letter_code
_entity_poly.pdbx_strand_id
1 'polypeptide(L)'
;MKLFRFNLSEYHNFIYSVTYQRNEEECSLIVAGDGDFNMSEWLVEDEGVLLNDFTQSIREVGFKKNLVSPDGQYIVTLDLENNISLWTRKNFIFIDCLQELKVEDFNLFITSAVETDCSDKSSKAKEDLKIVLLTFPQNKKRKLVVLSLPTFEHVYTLTVSECTVLAVLPSQQDNMMFIEGVPNENLDDSIECEKDLSLVGTIRVRSLMEAIPQNRFSRLLHKKKFSEAEDFAKMFNLDIELVHKVHSIFILDQLSPWDANLNSQDDSFYLGLMSKLKVCLDKIEDMEHVANCCLQAQLPTLSATFDLLNYAQQKVL
;
A
#
# COMPACT_ATOMS: atom_id res chain seq x y z
N MET A 1 30.58 25.71 -0.81
CA MET A 1 30.66 24.24 -0.72
C MET A 1 31.77 23.91 0.26
N LYS A 2 31.45 23.37 1.44
CA LYS A 2 32.45 22.79 2.36
C LYS A 2 32.64 21.33 1.97
N LEU A 3 33.88 20.89 1.84
CA LEU A 3 34.22 19.49 1.56
C LEU A 3 34.87 18.91 2.81
N PHE A 4 34.28 17.84 3.35
CA PHE A 4 34.87 17.08 4.46
C PHE A 4 35.47 15.78 3.92
N ARG A 5 36.63 15.40 4.47
CA ARG A 5 37.31 14.14 4.17
C ARG A 5 37.69 13.48 5.48
N PHE A 6 37.29 12.24 5.66
CA PHE A 6 37.61 11.42 6.82
C PHE A 6 38.04 10.02 6.35
N ASN A 7 38.81 9.32 7.17
CA ASN A 7 39.34 8.01 6.82
C ASN A 7 38.44 6.91 7.39
N LEU A 8 38.07 5.96 6.54
CA LEU A 8 37.25 4.80 6.88
C LEU A 8 38.06 3.50 6.93
N SER A 9 39.31 3.50 6.46
CA SER A 9 40.14 2.28 6.31
C SER A 9 40.53 1.63 7.63
N GLU A 10 40.42 2.36 8.75
CA GLU A 10 40.65 1.82 10.09
C GLU A 10 39.47 0.98 10.59
N TYR A 11 38.31 1.08 9.94
CA TYR A 11 37.06 0.47 10.40
C TYR A 11 36.44 -0.49 9.38
N HIS A 12 36.58 -0.18 8.09
CA HIS A 12 35.99 -0.93 6.98
C HIS A 12 37.06 -1.28 5.96
N ASN A 13 37.05 -2.54 5.51
CA ASN A 13 37.82 -2.97 4.35
C ASN A 13 37.12 -2.57 3.05
N PHE A 14 35.80 -2.74 3.01
CA PHE A 14 34.94 -2.36 1.88
C PHE A 14 33.69 -1.65 2.38
N ILE A 15 33.29 -0.61 1.65
CA ILE A 15 32.07 0.15 1.94
C ILE A 15 31.07 -0.15 0.83
N TYR A 16 29.89 -0.60 1.22
CA TYR A 16 28.82 -0.92 0.27
C TYR A 16 27.68 0.09 0.31
N SER A 17 27.42 0.68 1.48
CA SER A 17 26.30 1.59 1.66
C SER A 17 26.61 2.70 2.65
N VAL A 18 26.12 3.90 2.38
CA VAL A 18 26.20 5.05 3.27
C VAL A 18 24.83 5.70 3.30
N THR A 19 24.24 5.76 4.49
CA THR A 19 22.94 6.39 4.71
C THR A 19 23.15 7.69 5.47
N TYR A 20 22.64 8.78 4.91
CA TYR A 20 22.61 10.08 5.59
C TYR A 20 21.29 10.25 6.34
N GLN A 21 21.38 10.62 7.61
CA GLN A 21 20.24 10.94 8.44
C GLN A 21 20.40 12.35 9.01
N ARG A 22 19.32 13.12 9.01
CA ARG A 22 19.26 14.43 9.62
C ARG A 22 18.09 14.49 10.60
N ASN A 23 18.43 14.69 11.87
CA ASN A 23 17.49 15.09 12.90
C ASN A 23 17.51 16.63 13.03
N GLU A 24 16.59 17.20 13.81
CA GLU A 24 16.49 18.67 13.99
C GLU A 24 17.80 19.27 14.56
N GLU A 25 18.52 18.51 15.38
CA GLU A 25 19.74 18.97 16.09
C GLU A 25 21.04 18.36 15.55
N GLU A 26 20.99 17.21 14.88
CA GLU A 26 22.18 16.43 14.51
C GLU A 26 22.10 15.84 13.09
N CYS A 27 23.25 15.78 12.43
CA CYS A 27 23.43 15.11 11.15
C CYS A 27 24.37 13.92 11.36
N SER A 28 23.98 12.72 10.95
CA SER A 28 24.86 11.56 11.00
C SER A 28 24.89 10.76 9.70
N LEU A 29 25.99 10.05 9.51
CA LEU A 29 26.22 9.12 8.42
C LEU A 29 26.34 7.72 9.01
N ILE A 30 25.52 6.80 8.55
CA ILE A 30 25.64 5.39 8.90
C ILE A 30 26.28 4.66 7.72
N VAL A 31 27.50 4.20 7.94
CA VAL A 31 28.31 3.47 6.96
C VAL A 31 28.13 1.98 7.21
N ALA A 32 27.81 1.24 6.16
CA ALA A 32 27.70 -0.21 6.15
C ALA A 32 28.71 -0.82 5.16
N GLY A 33 29.39 -1.84 5.62
CA GLY A 33 30.56 -2.39 4.97
C GLY A 33 30.90 -3.81 5.41
N ASP A 34 32.13 -4.21 5.08
CA ASP A 34 32.77 -5.45 5.52
C ASP A 34 34.17 -5.16 6.05
N GLY A 35 34.68 -6.04 6.92
CA GLY A 35 35.93 -5.86 7.67
C GLY A 35 35.74 -6.09 9.16
N ASP A 36 36.58 -5.43 9.97
CA ASP A 36 36.58 -5.58 11.43
C ASP A 36 35.26 -5.06 12.05
N PHE A 37 34.66 -4.03 11.43
CA PHE A 37 33.35 -3.53 11.79
C PHE A 37 32.45 -3.52 10.55
N ASN A 38 31.22 -4.00 10.72
CA ASN A 38 30.26 -4.10 9.62
C ASN A 38 29.41 -2.83 9.50
N MET A 39 29.29 -2.05 10.58
CA MET A 39 28.56 -0.80 10.61
C MET A 39 29.17 0.22 11.57
N SER A 40 29.11 1.50 11.20
CA SER A 40 29.60 2.62 12.02
C SER A 40 28.75 3.88 11.81
N GLU A 41 28.50 4.64 12.86
CA GLU A 41 27.85 5.96 12.79
C GLU A 41 28.89 7.08 12.95
N TRP A 42 28.75 8.10 12.11
CA TRP A 42 29.63 9.25 12.09
C TRP A 42 28.81 10.52 12.21
N LEU A 43 29.09 11.36 13.20
CA LEU A 43 28.45 12.67 13.38
C LEU A 43 29.11 13.70 12.48
N VAL A 44 28.27 14.48 11.81
CA VAL A 44 28.70 15.58 10.94
C VAL A 44 28.57 16.88 11.71
N GLU A 45 29.71 17.47 12.04
CA GLU A 45 29.83 18.73 12.76
C GLU A 45 30.31 19.85 11.83
N ASP A 46 30.29 21.09 12.30
CA ASP A 46 30.71 22.27 11.51
C ASP A 46 32.19 22.22 11.08
N GLU A 47 33.02 21.54 11.87
CA GLU A 47 34.48 21.42 11.72
C GLU A 47 34.92 20.10 11.07
N GLY A 48 34.05 19.08 10.96
CA GLY A 48 34.46 17.78 10.47
C GLY A 48 33.43 16.67 10.62
N VAL A 49 33.90 15.44 10.48
CA VAL A 49 33.11 14.22 10.67
C VAL A 49 33.82 13.38 11.72
N LEU A 50 33.12 13.04 12.80
CA LEU A 50 33.66 12.29 13.93
C LEU A 50 32.95 10.95 14.06
N LEU A 51 33.69 9.90 14.42
CA LEU A 51 33.11 8.60 14.73
C LEU A 51 32.31 8.69 16.03
N ASN A 52 31.05 8.28 15.99
CA ASN A 52 30.18 8.21 17.15
C ASN A 52 30.19 6.81 17.78
N ASP A 53 29.91 5.81 16.96
CA ASP A 53 29.79 4.42 17.40
C ASP A 53 30.10 3.46 16.25
N PHE A 54 30.39 2.20 16.58
CA PHE A 54 30.62 1.14 15.61
C PHE A 54 30.22 -0.21 16.18
N THR A 55 29.87 -1.14 15.30
CA THR A 55 29.48 -2.48 15.69
C THR A 55 30.10 -3.52 14.77
N GLN A 56 30.47 -4.65 15.38
CA GLN A 56 30.80 -5.86 14.68
C GLN A 56 29.55 -6.74 14.65
N SER A 57 29.15 -7.16 13.45
CA SER A 57 28.04 -8.06 13.27
C SER A 57 28.32 -9.37 14.01
N ILE A 58 27.33 -9.86 14.76
CA ILE A 58 27.40 -11.14 15.47
C ILE A 58 27.69 -12.31 14.49
N ARG A 59 27.36 -12.13 13.21
CA ARG A 59 27.54 -13.15 12.17
C ARG A 59 28.87 -13.05 11.43
N GLU A 60 29.67 -12.01 11.67
CA GLU A 60 30.90 -11.73 10.90
C GLU A 60 30.64 -11.62 9.38
N VAL A 61 29.42 -11.23 8.99
CA VAL A 61 29.03 -11.00 7.59
C VAL A 61 28.84 -9.49 7.38
N GLY A 62 29.46 -8.96 6.32
CA GLY A 62 29.30 -7.59 5.88
C GLY A 62 27.88 -7.21 5.43
N PHE A 63 27.61 -5.90 5.43
CA PHE A 63 26.31 -5.35 5.03
C PHE A 63 26.40 -4.65 3.67
N LYS A 64 25.57 -5.08 2.71
CA LYS A 64 25.51 -4.47 1.37
C LYS A 64 24.59 -3.26 1.28
N LYS A 65 23.60 -3.16 2.16
CA LYS A 65 22.66 -2.03 2.23
C LYS A 65 22.22 -1.79 3.67
N ASN A 66 22.13 -0.53 4.09
CA ASN A 66 21.49 -0.13 5.33
C ASN A 66 20.49 0.99 5.06
N LEU A 67 19.44 1.09 5.87
CA LEU A 67 18.52 2.23 5.90
C LEU A 67 18.11 2.50 7.34
N VAL A 68 17.97 3.77 7.68
CA VAL A 68 17.42 4.21 8.97
C VAL A 68 15.90 4.29 8.83
N SER A 69 15.18 3.78 9.83
CA SER A 69 13.73 3.92 9.87
C SER A 69 13.34 5.40 9.90
N PRO A 70 12.21 5.82 9.31
CA PRO A 70 11.92 7.24 9.21
C PRO A 70 11.61 7.91 10.56
N ASP A 71 11.25 7.14 11.59
CA ASP A 71 11.15 7.58 12.99
C ASP A 71 12.52 7.72 13.69
N GLY A 72 13.61 7.32 13.02
CA GLY A 72 14.99 7.43 13.49
C GLY A 72 15.41 6.42 14.56
N GLN A 73 14.55 5.46 14.94
CA GLN A 73 14.82 4.56 16.07
C GLN A 73 15.57 3.29 15.68
N TYR A 74 15.36 2.80 14.46
CA TYR A 74 15.85 1.52 13.98
C TYR A 74 16.77 1.68 12.78
N ILE A 75 17.64 0.68 12.61
CA ILE A 75 18.43 0.48 11.41
C ILE A 75 18.08 -0.89 10.87
N VAL A 76 17.76 -0.93 9.59
CA VAL A 76 17.57 -2.19 8.87
C VAL A 76 18.76 -2.39 7.97
N THR A 77 19.36 -3.58 8.04
CA THR A 77 20.52 -3.95 7.23
C THR A 77 20.22 -5.18 6.39
N LEU A 78 20.75 -5.20 5.18
CA LEU A 78 20.77 -6.34 4.29
C LEU A 78 22.21 -6.82 4.15
N ASP A 79 22.47 -8.06 4.57
CA ASP A 79 23.80 -8.65 4.58
C ASP A 79 24.22 -9.21 3.20
N LEU A 80 25.50 -9.58 3.08
CA LEU A 80 26.07 -10.20 1.88
C LEU A 80 25.48 -11.60 1.59
N GLU A 81 24.85 -12.24 2.59
CA GLU A 81 24.12 -13.50 2.44
C GLU A 81 22.64 -13.34 2.10
N ASN A 82 22.20 -12.09 1.86
CA ASN A 82 20.86 -11.69 1.49
C ASN A 82 19.79 -11.86 2.58
N ASN A 83 20.17 -11.76 3.85
CA ASN A 83 19.26 -11.74 4.98
C ASN A 83 19.06 -10.31 5.50
N ILE A 84 17.86 -10.05 6.03
CA ILE A 84 17.54 -8.78 6.69
C ILE A 84 17.78 -8.90 8.19
N SER A 85 18.34 -7.86 8.79
CA SER A 85 18.46 -7.72 10.25
C SER A 85 18.02 -6.35 10.71
N LEU A 86 17.45 -6.31 11.90
CA LEU A 86 16.93 -5.12 12.56
C LEU A 86 17.80 -4.79 13.78
N TRP A 87 18.17 -3.53 13.90
CA TRP A 87 19.05 -3.01 14.94
C TRP A 87 18.45 -1.77 15.56
N THR A 88 18.71 -1.54 16.84
CA THR A 88 18.47 -0.23 17.45
C THR A 88 19.53 0.75 16.96
N ARG A 89 19.14 1.98 16.63
CA ARG A 89 20.11 3.00 16.18
C ARG A 89 21.04 3.43 17.32
N LYS A 90 20.46 3.73 18.48
CA LYS A 90 21.15 4.42 19.59
C LYS A 90 22.43 3.72 20.06
N ASN A 91 22.43 2.38 20.07
CA ASN A 91 23.53 1.57 20.63
C ASN A 91 23.90 0.39 19.71
N PHE A 92 23.43 0.36 18.46
CA PHE A 92 23.61 -0.77 17.54
C PHE A 92 23.29 -2.16 18.13
N ILE A 93 22.25 -2.26 18.95
CA ILE A 93 21.83 -3.55 19.52
C ILE A 93 21.01 -4.31 18.48
N PHE A 94 21.42 -5.54 18.18
CA PHE A 94 20.66 -6.48 17.37
C PHE A 94 19.30 -6.79 18.01
N ILE A 95 18.23 -6.66 17.24
CA ILE A 95 16.86 -6.96 17.68
C ILE A 95 16.41 -8.31 17.12
N ASP A 96 16.40 -8.44 15.79
CA ASP A 96 15.86 -9.63 15.11
C ASP A 96 16.38 -9.73 13.67
N CYS A 97 16.15 -10.87 13.02
CA CYS A 97 16.54 -11.15 11.65
C CYS A 97 15.54 -12.01 10.86
N LEU A 98 15.41 -11.73 9.57
CA LEU A 98 14.64 -12.55 8.64
C LEU A 98 15.58 -13.51 7.90
N GLN A 99 15.50 -14.81 8.23
CA GLN A 99 16.35 -15.85 7.63
C GLN A 99 15.63 -16.69 6.55
N GLU A 100 14.31 -16.74 6.57
CA GLU A 100 13.52 -17.64 5.71
C GLU A 100 13.44 -17.17 4.24
N LEU A 101 13.74 -15.89 3.99
CA LEU A 101 13.56 -15.25 2.70
C LEU A 101 14.86 -14.59 2.24
N LYS A 102 15.33 -14.98 1.05
CA LYS A 102 16.47 -14.33 0.40
C LYS A 102 16.04 -13.06 -0.32
N VAL A 103 16.58 -11.93 0.12
CA VAL A 103 16.19 -10.59 -0.29
C VAL A 103 17.24 -9.97 -1.21
N GLU A 104 16.82 -9.54 -2.38
CA GLU A 104 17.68 -8.86 -3.34
C GLU A 104 17.85 -7.39 -2.96
N ASP A 105 16.74 -6.71 -2.65
CA ASP A 105 16.69 -5.30 -2.26
C ASP A 105 15.53 -5.02 -1.28
N PHE A 106 15.58 -3.93 -0.53
CA PHE A 106 14.52 -3.52 0.39
C PHE A 106 14.36 -2.00 0.48
N ASN A 107 13.19 -1.52 0.93
CA ASN A 107 12.97 -0.12 1.26
C ASN A 107 12.08 0.02 2.50
N LEU A 108 12.17 1.17 3.17
CA LEU A 108 11.40 1.51 4.36
C LEU A 108 10.38 2.60 4.04
N PHE A 109 9.22 2.53 4.66
CA PHE A 109 8.21 3.58 4.57
C PHE A 109 7.37 3.59 5.85
N ILE A 110 6.82 4.76 6.17
CA ILE A 110 5.82 4.92 7.23
C ILE A 110 4.45 4.94 6.57
N THR A 111 3.48 4.36 7.27
CA THR A 111 2.07 4.61 7.00
C THR A 111 1.44 5.28 8.20
N SER A 112 0.84 6.46 7.98
CA SER A 112 0.03 7.12 8.99
C SER A 112 -1.37 6.49 9.05
N ALA A 113 -1.66 5.77 10.15
CA ALA A 113 -3.03 5.39 10.45
C ALA A 113 -3.76 6.63 11.00
N VAL A 114 -4.72 7.16 10.25
CA VAL A 114 -5.68 8.12 10.82
C VAL A 114 -6.64 7.32 11.68
N GLU A 115 -6.35 7.20 12.97
CA GLU A 115 -7.32 6.75 13.95
C GLU A 115 -8.52 7.70 13.88
N THR A 116 -9.65 7.16 13.43
CA THR A 116 -10.90 7.92 13.29
C THR A 116 -11.66 7.90 14.61
N ASP A 117 -10.97 8.15 15.72
CA ASP A 117 -11.57 8.24 17.05
C ASP A 117 -11.74 9.71 17.42
N CYS A 118 -12.91 10.24 17.06
CA CYS A 118 -13.40 11.50 17.58
C CYS A 118 -13.65 11.38 19.10
N SER A 119 -12.64 11.58 19.94
CA SER A 119 -12.86 12.13 21.30
C SER A 119 -11.64 12.58 22.11
N ASP A 120 -10.39 12.17 21.80
CA ASP A 120 -9.27 12.52 22.70
C ASP A 120 -8.20 13.41 22.07
N LYS A 121 -8.08 14.63 22.60
CA LYS A 121 -7.03 15.61 22.27
C LYS A 121 -5.68 15.20 22.88
N SER A 122 -5.13 14.04 22.50
CA SER A 122 -3.70 13.73 22.66
C SER A 122 -3.23 12.47 21.91
N SER A 123 -3.98 11.91 20.95
CA SER A 123 -3.48 10.76 20.17
C SER A 123 -2.42 11.23 19.17
N LYS A 124 -1.14 11.05 19.51
CA LYS A 124 -0.08 11.01 18.50
C LYS A 124 -0.47 9.89 17.54
N ALA A 125 -0.66 10.20 16.26
CA ALA A 125 -0.92 9.21 15.24
C ALA A 125 0.11 8.08 15.38
N LYS A 126 -0.36 6.84 15.55
CA LYS A 126 0.53 5.69 15.64
C LYS A 126 1.08 5.45 14.25
N GLU A 127 2.32 5.86 14.04
CA GLU A 127 3.06 5.63 12.80
C GLU A 127 3.39 4.14 12.71
N ASP A 128 2.78 3.45 11.75
CA ASP A 128 3.07 2.05 11.48
C ASP A 128 4.25 1.98 10.52
N LEU A 129 5.40 1.54 11.03
CA LEU A 129 6.61 1.32 10.25
C LEU A 129 6.46 0.04 9.44
N LYS A 130 6.72 0.13 8.13
CA LYS A 130 6.67 -1.01 7.22
C LYS A 130 7.95 -1.11 6.42
N ILE A 131 8.32 -2.35 6.14
CA ILE A 131 9.44 -2.71 5.27
C ILE A 131 8.91 -3.42 4.04
N VAL A 132 9.42 -3.04 2.88
CA VAL A 132 9.19 -3.80 1.64
C VAL A 132 10.46 -4.51 1.23
N LEU A 133 10.31 -5.79 0.95
CA LEU A 133 11.35 -6.69 0.48
C LEU A 133 11.08 -7.08 -0.96
N LEU A 134 12.12 -7.04 -1.79
CA LEU A 134 12.11 -7.60 -3.13
C LEU A 134 12.95 -8.88 -3.12
N THR A 135 12.34 -10.01 -3.46
CA THR A 135 13.03 -11.30 -3.50
C THR A 135 13.78 -11.50 -4.81
N PHE A 136 14.74 -12.42 -4.80
CA PHE A 136 15.30 -12.97 -6.04
C PHE A 136 14.23 -13.59 -6.93
N PRO A 137 14.44 -13.60 -8.26
CA PRO A 137 13.51 -14.20 -9.20
C PRO A 137 13.47 -15.72 -9.05
N GLN A 138 12.25 -16.27 -8.92
CA GLN A 138 11.97 -17.69 -8.96
C GLN A 138 10.97 -17.92 -10.10
N ASN A 139 11.35 -18.74 -11.09
CA ASN A 139 10.51 -19.01 -12.29
C ASN A 139 10.08 -17.72 -13.05
N LYS A 140 11.04 -16.84 -13.37
CA LYS A 140 10.81 -15.55 -14.08
C LYS A 140 9.85 -14.58 -13.37
N LYS A 141 9.63 -14.77 -12.06
CA LYS A 141 8.79 -13.88 -11.24
C LYS A 141 9.49 -13.58 -9.94
N ARG A 142 9.29 -12.37 -9.41
CA ARG A 142 9.76 -11.95 -8.08
C ARG A 142 8.58 -11.75 -7.16
N LYS A 143 8.85 -11.71 -5.86
CA LYS A 143 7.86 -11.35 -4.85
C LYS A 143 8.26 -10.03 -4.22
N LEU A 144 7.28 -9.17 -4.08
CA LEU A 144 7.34 -7.96 -3.27
C LEU A 144 6.57 -8.24 -1.99
N VAL A 145 7.27 -8.32 -0.86
CA VAL A 145 6.72 -8.69 0.44
C VAL A 145 6.75 -7.49 1.36
N VAL A 146 5.62 -7.16 1.97
CA VAL A 146 5.47 -6.08 2.95
C VAL A 146 5.36 -6.70 4.33
N LEU A 147 6.23 -6.30 5.24
CA LEU A 147 6.21 -6.69 6.65
C LEU A 147 6.06 -5.45 7.54
N SER A 148 5.49 -5.64 8.72
CA SER A 148 5.49 -4.61 9.78
C SER A 148 6.81 -4.64 10.55
N LEU A 149 7.24 -3.47 11.03
CA LEU A 149 8.34 -3.34 11.98
C LEU A 149 7.77 -2.92 13.35
N PRO A 150 8.38 -3.37 14.47
CA PRO A 150 9.60 -4.17 14.54
C PRO A 150 9.38 -5.70 14.47
N THR A 151 8.13 -6.17 14.38
CA THR A 151 7.78 -7.59 14.59
C THR A 151 8.04 -8.51 13.40
N PHE A 152 8.31 -7.96 12.21
CA PHE A 152 8.38 -8.69 10.95
C PHE A 152 7.10 -9.47 10.61
N GLU A 153 5.94 -9.06 11.13
CA GLU A 153 4.68 -9.71 10.78
C GLU A 153 4.33 -9.45 9.32
N HIS A 154 3.83 -10.50 8.66
CA HIS A 154 3.44 -10.43 7.27
C HIS A 154 2.19 -9.58 7.07
N VAL A 155 2.29 -8.56 6.22
CA VAL A 155 1.15 -7.69 5.86
C VAL A 155 0.60 -8.07 4.49
N TYR A 156 1.48 -8.19 3.49
CA TYR A 156 1.06 -8.37 2.11
C TYR A 156 2.16 -8.96 1.23
N THR A 157 1.79 -9.71 0.19
CA THR A 157 2.71 -10.18 -0.85
C THR A 157 2.10 -9.93 -2.22
N LEU A 158 2.89 -9.35 -3.12
CA LEU A 158 2.57 -9.16 -4.52
C LEU A 158 3.59 -9.88 -5.41
N THR A 159 3.11 -10.64 -6.39
CA THR A 159 3.97 -11.21 -7.43
C THR A 159 4.23 -10.15 -8.50
N VAL A 160 5.50 -9.91 -8.80
CA VAL A 160 5.98 -8.88 -9.74
C VAL A 160 6.89 -9.50 -10.81
N SER A 161 7.16 -8.74 -11.87
CA SER A 161 8.03 -9.16 -12.97
C SER A 161 9.46 -9.50 -12.48
N GLU A 162 10.19 -10.32 -13.23
CA GLU A 162 11.63 -10.51 -13.03
C GLU A 162 12.42 -9.21 -13.18
N CYS A 163 11.98 -8.29 -14.02
CA CYS A 163 12.63 -6.99 -14.19
C CYS A 163 12.02 -5.94 -13.26
N THR A 164 12.03 -6.18 -11.95
CA THR A 164 11.48 -5.23 -10.96
C THR A 164 12.59 -4.59 -10.13
N VAL A 165 12.51 -3.27 -9.93
CA VAL A 165 13.43 -2.51 -9.06
C VAL A 165 12.61 -1.62 -8.12
N LEU A 166 13.05 -1.52 -6.86
CA LEU A 166 12.47 -0.60 -5.89
C LEU A 166 12.95 0.82 -6.18
N ALA A 167 12.02 1.77 -6.26
CA ALA A 167 12.40 3.17 -6.45
C ALA A 167 12.72 3.81 -5.10
N VAL A 168 13.86 4.51 -5.03
CA VAL A 168 14.24 5.30 -3.87
C VAL A 168 13.68 6.72 -4.05
N LEU A 169 12.69 7.08 -3.24
CA LEU A 169 12.19 8.46 -3.17
C LEU A 169 12.65 9.11 -1.86
N PRO A 170 12.82 10.45 -1.84
CA PRO A 170 13.12 11.19 -0.63
C PRO A 170 12.04 11.00 0.45
N SER A 171 12.49 11.09 1.70
CA SER A 171 12.01 10.45 2.94
C SER A 171 10.63 10.86 3.50
N GLN A 172 9.67 11.34 2.69
CA GLN A 172 8.39 11.89 3.19
C GLN A 172 7.13 11.44 2.45
N GLN A 173 7.07 10.22 1.93
CA GLN A 173 5.85 9.74 1.27
C GLN A 173 5.30 8.47 1.91
N ASP A 174 4.00 8.48 2.22
CA ASP A 174 3.18 7.32 2.63
C ASP A 174 3.06 6.23 1.52
N ASN A 175 3.81 6.40 0.42
CA ASN A 175 3.69 5.61 -0.80
C ASN A 175 5.05 5.05 -1.20
N MET A 176 5.14 3.73 -1.28
CA MET A 176 6.29 3.06 -1.86
C MET A 176 6.12 2.97 -3.38
N MET A 177 7.16 3.30 -4.14
CA MET A 177 7.16 3.18 -5.60
C MET A 177 8.07 2.04 -6.05
N PHE A 178 7.69 1.34 -7.11
CA PHE A 178 8.54 0.36 -7.78
C PHE A 178 8.33 0.41 -9.29
N ILE A 179 9.36 -0.03 -10.00
CA ILE A 179 9.44 0.05 -11.45
C ILE A 179 9.53 -1.38 -11.98
N GLU A 180 8.65 -1.74 -12.90
CA GLU A 180 8.65 -3.03 -13.59
C GLU A 180 8.96 -2.83 -15.08
N GLY A 181 9.93 -3.59 -15.58
CA GLY A 181 10.15 -3.79 -17.01
C GLY A 181 9.14 -4.78 -17.56
N VAL A 182 8.41 -4.36 -18.59
CA VAL A 182 7.49 -5.19 -19.37
C VAL A 182 8.17 -5.52 -20.71
N PRO A 183 8.38 -6.81 -21.02
CA PRO A 183 8.95 -7.22 -22.29
C PRO A 183 7.97 -6.96 -23.44
N ASN A 184 8.48 -6.73 -24.65
CA ASN A 184 7.64 -6.63 -25.83
C ASN A 184 6.99 -7.99 -26.15
N GLU A 185 5.67 -8.02 -26.26
CA GLU A 185 4.88 -9.22 -26.60
C GLU A 185 5.05 -9.68 -28.07
N ASN A 186 5.82 -8.95 -28.88
CA ASN A 186 5.91 -9.13 -30.35
C ASN A 186 7.18 -9.83 -30.85
N LEU A 187 7.91 -10.55 -30.00
CA LEU A 187 9.00 -11.42 -30.45
C LEU A 187 8.47 -12.84 -30.45
N ASP A 188 8.17 -13.36 -31.65
CA ASP A 188 7.75 -14.74 -31.88
C ASP A 188 8.59 -15.71 -31.01
N ASP A 189 7.90 -16.63 -30.35
CA ASP A 189 8.43 -17.73 -29.52
C ASP A 189 9.36 -18.70 -30.29
N SER A 190 9.85 -18.34 -31.47
CA SER A 190 10.66 -19.15 -32.38
C SER A 190 12.16 -18.84 -32.36
N ILE A 191 12.61 -17.85 -31.59
CA ILE A 191 14.04 -17.61 -31.38
C ILE A 191 14.41 -18.11 -29.99
N GLU A 192 14.86 -19.37 -29.92
CA GLU A 192 15.63 -19.92 -28.81
C GLU A 192 17.00 -19.20 -28.74
N CYS A 193 17.00 -17.92 -28.38
CA CYS A 193 18.19 -17.25 -27.91
C CYS A 193 18.39 -17.69 -26.46
N GLU A 194 19.23 -18.71 -26.29
CA GLU A 194 19.87 -19.00 -25.01
C GLU A 194 20.54 -17.72 -24.50
N LYS A 195 20.00 -17.17 -23.41
CA LYS A 195 20.43 -15.94 -22.75
C LYS A 195 20.22 -14.72 -23.64
N ASP A 196 19.18 -13.96 -23.36
CA ASP A 196 19.35 -12.54 -23.04
C ASP A 196 18.00 -11.94 -22.67
N LEU A 197 18.04 -11.16 -21.60
CA LEU A 197 16.99 -10.28 -21.07
C LEU A 197 15.95 -9.95 -22.14
N SER A 198 14.73 -10.49 -22.01
CA SER A 198 13.60 -10.12 -22.86
C SER A 198 13.58 -8.60 -22.96
N LEU A 199 13.88 -8.05 -24.14
CA LEU A 199 14.10 -6.60 -24.30
C LEU A 199 12.93 -5.87 -23.65
N VAL A 200 13.22 -5.13 -22.58
CA VAL A 200 12.22 -4.36 -21.86
C VAL A 200 11.73 -3.29 -22.82
N GLY A 201 10.56 -3.49 -23.39
CA GLY A 201 9.98 -2.59 -24.37
C GLY A 201 9.17 -1.47 -23.73
N THR A 202 8.68 -1.69 -22.52
CA THR A 202 7.90 -0.69 -21.77
C THR A 202 8.28 -0.73 -20.30
N ILE A 203 8.36 0.45 -19.69
CA ILE A 203 8.56 0.60 -18.25
C ILE A 203 7.21 0.94 -17.61
N ARG A 204 6.85 0.22 -16.56
CA ARG A 204 5.67 0.47 -15.74
C ARG A 204 6.09 0.96 -14.36
N VAL A 205 5.63 2.14 -13.99
CA VAL A 205 5.83 2.70 -12.65
C VAL A 205 4.58 2.41 -11.82
N ARG A 206 4.75 1.82 -10.62
CA ARG A 206 3.65 1.45 -9.72
C ARG A 206 3.86 2.08 -8.35
N SER A 207 2.75 2.51 -7.76
CA SER A 207 2.69 2.99 -6.39
C SER A 207 1.96 1.96 -5.52
N LEU A 208 2.55 1.64 -4.38
CA LEU A 208 1.93 0.90 -3.30
C LEU A 208 1.68 1.89 -2.16
N MET A 209 0.41 2.06 -1.83
CA MET A 209 -0.05 2.97 -0.79
C MET A 209 -1.06 2.25 0.09
N GLU A 210 -1.13 2.65 1.35
CA GLU A 210 -2.21 2.20 2.22
C GLU A 210 -3.54 2.77 1.72
N ALA A 211 -4.52 1.88 1.53
CA ALA A 211 -5.82 2.30 1.04
C ALA A 211 -6.62 2.90 2.20
N ILE A 212 -6.80 4.22 2.21
CA ILE A 212 -7.79 4.89 3.06
C ILE A 212 -9.15 4.18 2.86
N PRO A 213 -9.80 3.66 3.92
CA PRO A 213 -11.02 2.87 3.80
C PRO A 213 -12.10 3.58 2.98
N GLN A 214 -12.27 4.89 3.15
CA GLN A 214 -13.22 5.71 2.41
C GLN A 214 -12.96 5.70 0.89
N ASN A 215 -11.69 5.75 0.48
CA ASN A 215 -11.32 5.68 -0.95
C ASN A 215 -11.59 4.29 -1.53
N ARG A 216 -11.30 3.24 -0.76
CA ARG A 216 -11.63 1.87 -1.17
C ARG A 216 -13.14 1.66 -1.26
N PHE A 217 -13.87 2.18 -0.29
CA PHE A 217 -15.33 2.13 -0.22
C PHE A 217 -15.98 2.85 -1.41
N SER A 218 -15.59 4.08 -1.70
CA SER A 218 -16.04 4.83 -2.90
C SER A 218 -15.77 4.06 -4.20
N ARG A 219 -14.61 3.42 -4.33
CA ARG A 219 -14.29 2.57 -5.49
C ARG A 219 -15.17 1.33 -5.58
N LEU A 220 -15.56 0.70 -4.46
CA LEU A 220 -16.48 -0.44 -4.45
C LEU A 220 -17.87 -0.03 -4.94
N LEU A 221 -18.36 1.13 -4.49
CA LEU A 221 -19.62 1.72 -4.94
C LEU A 221 -19.59 2.03 -6.44
N HIS A 222 -18.52 2.68 -6.93
CA HIS A 222 -18.37 2.99 -8.36
C HIS A 222 -18.23 1.73 -9.24
N LYS A 223 -17.64 0.65 -8.70
CA LYS A 223 -17.57 -0.66 -9.37
C LYS A 223 -18.85 -1.49 -9.22
N LYS A 224 -19.90 -0.94 -8.60
CA LYS A 224 -21.22 -1.60 -8.40
C LYS A 224 -21.14 -2.90 -7.61
N LYS A 225 -20.13 -3.03 -6.74
CA LYS A 225 -19.94 -4.21 -5.88
C LYS A 225 -20.57 -3.99 -4.51
N PHE A 226 -21.90 -3.95 -4.48
CA PHE A 226 -22.64 -3.51 -3.30
C PHE A 226 -22.60 -4.47 -2.11
N SER A 227 -22.59 -5.79 -2.35
CA SER A 227 -22.42 -6.76 -1.26
C SER A 227 -21.05 -6.64 -0.59
N GLU A 228 -19.97 -6.56 -1.39
CA GLU A 228 -18.61 -6.32 -0.88
C GLU A 228 -18.52 -4.96 -0.16
N ALA A 229 -19.23 -3.94 -0.65
CA ALA A 229 -19.29 -2.62 -0.01
C ALA A 229 -20.02 -2.64 1.34
N GLU A 230 -21.13 -3.38 1.50
CA GLU A 230 -21.83 -3.53 2.78
C GLU A 230 -20.94 -4.19 3.85
N ASP A 231 -20.28 -5.29 3.50
CA ASP A 231 -19.38 -5.99 4.42
C ASP A 231 -18.15 -5.12 4.77
N PHE A 232 -17.62 -4.40 3.77
CA PHE A 232 -16.53 -3.45 3.97
C PHE A 232 -16.95 -2.29 4.90
N ALA A 233 -18.15 -1.74 4.72
CA ALA A 233 -18.64 -0.66 5.57
C ALA A 233 -18.81 -1.11 7.03
N LYS A 234 -19.32 -2.33 7.26
CA LYS A 234 -19.40 -2.91 8.61
C LYS A 234 -18.02 -3.10 9.24
N MET A 235 -17.06 -3.61 8.48
CA MET A 235 -15.71 -3.88 8.96
C MET A 235 -14.95 -2.60 9.37
N PHE A 236 -15.14 -1.52 8.63
CA PHE A 236 -14.42 -0.25 8.82
C PHE A 236 -15.29 0.85 9.45
N ASN A 237 -16.46 0.49 10.00
CA ASN A 237 -17.43 1.41 10.61
C ASN A 237 -17.76 2.64 9.73
N LEU A 238 -17.96 2.40 8.43
CA LEU A 238 -18.34 3.42 7.45
C LEU A 238 -19.86 3.49 7.31
N ASP A 239 -20.33 4.54 6.64
CA ASP A 239 -21.75 4.75 6.35
C ASP A 239 -22.31 3.66 5.42
N ILE A 240 -23.00 2.68 6.03
CA ILE A 240 -23.70 1.60 5.32
C ILE A 240 -24.91 2.15 4.57
N GLU A 241 -25.55 3.21 5.10
CA GLU A 241 -26.71 3.84 4.47
C GLU A 241 -26.33 4.40 3.09
N LEU A 242 -25.13 4.95 2.95
CA LEU A 242 -24.60 5.39 1.65
C LEU A 242 -24.55 4.25 0.62
N VAL A 243 -24.26 3.00 1.03
CA VAL A 243 -24.33 1.85 0.11
C VAL A 243 -25.74 1.68 -0.41
N HIS A 244 -26.73 1.74 0.47
CA HIS A 244 -28.13 1.57 0.11
C HIS A 244 -28.65 2.71 -0.76
N LYS A 245 -28.26 3.96 -0.48
CA LYS A 245 -28.58 5.14 -1.31
C LYS A 245 -28.03 5.02 -2.74
N VAL A 246 -26.77 4.62 -2.89
CA VAL A 246 -26.18 4.43 -4.23
C VAL A 246 -26.76 3.19 -4.92
N HIS A 247 -27.08 2.13 -4.16
CA HIS A 247 -27.68 0.92 -4.70
C HIS A 247 -29.11 1.15 -5.21
N SER A 248 -29.93 1.93 -4.51
CA SER A 248 -31.30 2.28 -4.93
C SER A 248 -31.28 3.09 -6.23
N ILE A 249 -30.42 4.10 -6.33
CA ILE A 249 -30.23 4.89 -7.56
C ILE A 249 -29.82 3.98 -8.72
N PHE A 250 -28.89 3.05 -8.49
CA PHE A 250 -28.45 2.12 -9.53
C PHE A 250 -29.57 1.15 -9.99
N ILE A 251 -30.41 0.68 -9.07
CA ILE A 251 -31.57 -0.15 -9.45
C ILE A 251 -32.60 0.69 -10.22
N LEU A 252 -32.79 1.97 -9.86
CA LEU A 252 -33.67 2.89 -10.59
C LEU A 252 -33.16 3.16 -12.01
N ASP A 253 -31.86 3.33 -12.19
CA ASP A 253 -31.25 3.44 -13.52
C ASP A 253 -31.53 2.17 -14.34
N GLN A 254 -31.37 0.98 -13.75
CA GLN A 254 -31.69 -0.29 -14.44
C GLN A 254 -33.17 -0.47 -14.77
N LEU A 255 -34.07 0.11 -13.96
CA LEU A 255 -35.51 0.06 -14.17
C LEU A 255 -35.98 1.08 -15.21
N SER A 256 -35.09 1.97 -15.63
CA SER A 256 -35.44 3.05 -16.52
C SER A 256 -35.68 2.58 -17.96
N PRO A 257 -36.73 3.06 -18.64
CA PRO A 257 -37.08 2.68 -20.01
C PRO A 257 -35.98 2.89 -21.07
N TRP A 258 -35.01 3.78 -20.84
CA TRP A 258 -33.88 4.02 -21.74
C TRP A 258 -32.73 3.02 -21.57
N ASP A 259 -32.74 2.20 -20.53
CA ASP A 259 -31.65 1.25 -20.31
C ASP A 259 -31.80 0.07 -21.28
N ALA A 260 -30.87 -0.03 -22.24
CA ALA A 260 -30.98 -0.90 -23.42
C ALA A 260 -31.11 -2.41 -23.09
N ASN A 261 -30.79 -2.80 -21.86
CA ASN A 261 -30.90 -4.18 -21.35
C ASN A 261 -32.32 -4.64 -21.03
N LEU A 262 -33.28 -3.72 -20.84
CA LEU A 262 -34.69 -4.07 -20.53
C LEU A 262 -35.48 -4.54 -21.77
N ASN A 263 -35.05 -4.20 -22.98
CA ASN A 263 -35.77 -4.52 -24.21
C ASN A 263 -35.75 -6.02 -24.59
N SER A 264 -35.13 -6.87 -23.77
CA SER A 264 -34.95 -8.30 -24.04
C SER A 264 -35.19 -9.23 -22.83
N GLN A 265 -35.66 -8.73 -21.69
CA GLN A 265 -35.82 -9.54 -20.47
C GLN A 265 -37.27 -9.65 -19.98
N ASP A 266 -37.62 -10.83 -19.46
CA ASP A 266 -38.95 -11.23 -18.99
C ASP A 266 -39.48 -10.37 -17.83
N ASP A 267 -40.82 -10.26 -17.71
CA ASP A 267 -41.54 -9.62 -16.59
C ASP A 267 -41.09 -10.10 -15.19
N SER A 268 -40.56 -11.33 -15.11
CA SER A 268 -40.03 -11.91 -13.86
C SER A 268 -38.77 -11.18 -13.36
N PHE A 269 -37.92 -10.69 -14.26
CA PHE A 269 -36.72 -9.92 -13.92
C PHE A 269 -37.08 -8.53 -13.37
N TYR A 270 -38.09 -7.89 -13.96
CA TYR A 270 -38.61 -6.59 -13.51
C TYR A 270 -39.20 -6.67 -12.10
N LEU A 271 -39.99 -7.70 -11.80
CA LEU A 271 -40.51 -7.96 -10.44
C LEU A 271 -39.38 -8.23 -9.43
N GLY A 272 -38.31 -8.91 -9.87
CA GLY A 272 -37.10 -9.14 -9.08
C GLY A 272 -36.34 -7.85 -8.76
N LEU A 273 -36.24 -6.92 -9.70
CA LEU A 273 -35.62 -5.60 -9.48
C LEU A 273 -36.48 -4.71 -8.56
N MET A 274 -37.81 -4.72 -8.75
CA MET A 274 -38.74 -3.98 -7.91
C MET A 274 -38.73 -4.43 -6.45
N SER A 275 -38.69 -5.74 -6.21
CA SER A 275 -38.58 -6.27 -4.85
C SER A 275 -37.23 -5.89 -4.21
N LYS A 276 -36.12 -5.97 -4.95
CA LYS A 276 -34.80 -5.51 -4.48
C LYS A 276 -34.76 -4.03 -4.17
N LEU A 277 -35.41 -3.19 -4.98
CA LEU A 277 -35.51 -1.76 -4.74
C LEU A 277 -36.22 -1.48 -3.40
N LYS A 278 -37.38 -2.12 -3.15
CA LYS A 278 -38.11 -1.96 -1.89
C LYS A 278 -37.28 -2.36 -0.69
N VAL A 279 -36.63 -3.53 -0.74
CA VAL A 279 -35.73 -3.99 0.33
C VAL A 279 -34.57 -3.02 0.57
N CYS A 280 -34.04 -2.39 -0.49
CA CYS A 280 -32.98 -1.40 -0.35
C CYS A 280 -33.47 -0.10 0.28
N LEU A 281 -34.65 0.40 -0.15
CA LEU A 281 -35.28 1.58 0.41
C LEU A 281 -35.72 1.36 1.87
N ASP A 282 -36.04 0.13 2.26
CA ASP A 282 -36.38 -0.22 3.64
C ASP A 282 -35.21 -0.06 4.63
N LYS A 283 -33.97 -0.15 4.12
CA LYS A 283 -32.75 -0.01 4.92
C LYS A 283 -32.21 1.42 4.99
N ILE A 284 -32.89 2.39 4.37
CA ILE A 284 -32.51 3.80 4.37
C ILE A 284 -33.34 4.53 5.45
N GLU A 285 -32.67 5.22 6.37
CA GLU A 285 -33.33 5.98 7.44
C GLU A 285 -33.75 7.38 6.96
N ASP A 286 -33.02 7.94 5.98
CA ASP A 286 -33.31 9.23 5.35
C ASP A 286 -34.56 9.20 4.46
N MET A 287 -35.69 9.58 5.07
CA MET A 287 -37.00 9.58 4.41
C MET A 287 -37.11 10.61 3.28
N GLU A 288 -36.36 11.72 3.34
CA GLU A 288 -36.32 12.72 2.27
C GLU A 288 -35.64 12.14 1.03
N HIS A 289 -34.56 11.38 1.22
CA HIS A 289 -33.89 10.67 0.14
C HIS A 289 -34.78 9.57 -0.48
N VAL A 290 -35.49 8.79 0.36
CA VAL A 290 -36.44 7.76 -0.13
C VAL A 290 -37.54 8.41 -0.97
N ALA A 291 -38.14 9.51 -0.49
CA ALA A 291 -39.16 10.23 -1.23
C ALA A 291 -38.63 10.80 -2.57
N ASN A 292 -37.46 11.45 -2.55
CA ASN A 292 -36.82 11.97 -3.75
C ASN A 292 -36.48 10.88 -4.77
N CYS A 293 -35.98 9.72 -4.30
CA CYS A 293 -35.74 8.56 -5.16
C CYS A 293 -37.04 8.08 -5.85
N CYS A 294 -38.13 7.96 -5.10
CA CYS A 294 -39.41 7.53 -5.65
C CYS A 294 -40.02 8.57 -6.62
N LEU A 295 -39.78 9.87 -6.39
CA LEU A 295 -40.24 10.95 -7.27
C LEU A 295 -39.44 11.03 -8.57
N GLN A 296 -38.13 10.79 -8.51
CA GLN A 296 -37.25 10.80 -9.69
C GLN A 296 -37.24 9.47 -10.45
N ALA A 297 -37.87 8.43 -9.90
CA ALA A 297 -38.01 7.13 -10.53
C ALA A 297 -38.83 7.26 -11.81
N GLN A 298 -38.21 6.92 -12.93
CA GLN A 298 -38.91 6.92 -14.20
C GLN A 298 -39.10 5.46 -14.65
N LEU A 299 -40.32 4.96 -14.49
CA LEU A 299 -40.66 3.55 -14.70
C LEU A 299 -41.41 3.33 -16.01
N PRO A 300 -41.29 2.14 -16.64
CA PRO A 300 -41.91 1.85 -17.94
C PRO A 300 -43.44 1.74 -17.90
N THR A 301 -44.04 1.42 -16.75
CA THR A 301 -45.49 1.28 -16.61
C THR A 301 -46.05 2.22 -15.55
N LEU A 302 -47.20 2.83 -15.87
CA LEU A 302 -47.90 3.76 -14.98
C LEU A 302 -48.37 3.08 -13.68
N SER A 303 -48.71 1.79 -13.75
CA SER A 303 -49.02 0.97 -12.57
C SER A 303 -47.83 0.87 -11.62
N ALA A 304 -46.62 0.61 -12.12
CA ALA A 304 -45.43 0.50 -11.30
C ALA A 304 -45.05 1.84 -10.65
N THR A 305 -45.23 2.96 -11.38
CA THR A 305 -45.06 4.31 -10.82
C THR A 305 -46.04 4.58 -9.69
N PHE A 306 -47.31 4.20 -9.85
CA PHE A 306 -48.32 4.38 -8.81
C PHE A 306 -48.02 3.53 -7.57
N ASP A 307 -47.57 2.28 -7.76
CA ASP A 307 -47.18 1.38 -6.67
C ASP A 307 -45.98 1.92 -5.88
N LEU A 308 -44.98 2.50 -6.56
CA LEU A 308 -43.81 3.09 -5.91
C LEU A 308 -44.14 4.38 -5.16
N LEU A 309 -45.02 5.23 -5.73
CA LEU A 309 -45.47 6.46 -5.07
C LEU A 309 -46.35 6.18 -3.85
N ASN A 310 -47.25 5.19 -3.93
CA ASN A 310 -48.02 4.74 -2.77
C ASN A 310 -47.11 4.19 -1.66
N TYR A 311 -46.06 3.45 -2.04
CA TYR A 311 -45.05 2.99 -1.08
C TYR A 311 -44.34 4.17 -0.40
N ALA A 312 -43.91 5.19 -1.15
CA ALA A 312 -43.31 6.40 -0.57
C ALA A 312 -44.29 7.13 0.36
N GLN A 313 -45.55 7.24 -0.03
CA GLN A 313 -46.59 7.87 0.79
C GLN A 313 -46.82 7.13 2.11
N GLN A 314 -46.85 5.79 2.09
CA GLN A 314 -47.00 4.96 3.30
C GLN A 314 -45.78 5.02 4.23
N LYS A 315 -44.59 5.28 3.69
CA LYS A 315 -43.36 5.41 4.47
C LYS A 315 -43.25 6.79 5.15
N VAL A 316 -43.71 7.86 4.49
CA VAL A 316 -43.58 9.24 4.98
C VAL A 316 -44.68 9.63 5.98
N LEU A 317 -45.86 8.99 5.94
CA LEU A 317 -46.98 9.18 6.88
C LEU A 317 -46.83 8.32 8.14
#